data_AF-A0A2V2U9U9-F1
#
_entry.id   AF-A0A2V2U9U9-F1
#
_cell.length_a   1.000
_cell.length_b   1.000
_cell.length_c   1.000
_cell.angle_alpha   90.00
_cell.angle_beta   90.00
_cell.angle_gamma   90.00
#
_symmetry.space_group_name_H-M   'P 1'
#
loop_
_entity.id
_entity.type
_entity.pdbx_description
1 polymer ?
#
loop_
_entity_poly.entity_id
_entity_poly.type
_entity_poly.pdbx_seq_one_letter_code
_entity_poly.pdbx_strand_id
1 'polypeptide(L)'
;MIPTLTFFHVLHPLINFIISIATPFISMENNVDHLSWREISVIDYIEGATRTRINWIGNFNIKPDIVENIFYITKTKAREVIIGSCRQWQAFVSDSCFSLHVIPEGNWKNLDGKKEPLTDWINSQCRSQDPTLFKFDGKRFEDNKIITTFDIIKKKRLIVDGLHRAYALQKACNDGIKIPELKILDCYGSKIEVIFPCDIHQL
;
A
#
# COMPACT_ATOMS: atom_id res chain seq x y z
N MET A 1 -38.21 45.39 -22.91
CA MET A 1 -36.75 45.41 -23.05
C MET A 1 -36.15 44.68 -21.86
N ILE A 2 -35.65 43.46 -22.05
CA ILE A 2 -34.98 42.66 -21.03
C ILE A 2 -33.50 42.62 -21.44
N PRO A 3 -32.54 42.98 -20.58
CA PRO A 3 -31.13 42.87 -20.93
C PRO A 3 -30.70 41.41 -20.80
N THR A 4 -30.59 40.74 -21.93
CA THR A 4 -29.70 39.60 -22.13
C THR A 4 -28.25 40.05 -22.08
N LEU A 5 -27.39 39.23 -21.46
CA LEU A 5 -25.92 39.21 -21.46
C LEU A 5 -25.26 39.62 -20.13
N THR A 6 -24.85 38.61 -19.37
CA THR A 6 -23.47 38.48 -18.82
C THR A 6 -23.32 37.11 -18.14
N PHE A 7 -23.42 36.01 -18.90
CA PHE A 7 -23.15 34.66 -18.38
C PHE A 7 -21.91 34.01 -19.02
N PHE A 8 -21.24 34.68 -19.95
CA PHE A 8 -20.15 34.09 -20.73
C PHE A 8 -18.72 34.41 -20.26
N HIS A 9 -18.53 35.29 -19.26
CA HIS A 9 -17.18 35.68 -18.84
C HIS A 9 -16.64 34.94 -17.60
N VAL A 10 -17.39 34.03 -16.98
CA VAL A 10 -16.96 33.32 -15.76
C VAL A 10 -16.65 31.83 -16.01
N LEU A 11 -17.06 31.27 -17.15
CA LEU A 11 -16.86 29.84 -17.46
C LEU A 11 -15.47 29.49 -18.03
N HIS A 12 -14.76 30.46 -18.61
CA HIS A 12 -13.46 30.20 -19.24
C HIS A 12 -12.28 29.97 -18.26
N PRO A 13 -12.14 30.69 -17.12
CA PRO A 13 -11.06 30.42 -16.18
C PRO A 13 -11.30 29.16 -15.34
N LEU A 14 -12.55 28.74 -15.13
CA LEU A 14 -12.90 27.52 -14.39
C LEU A 14 -12.56 26.24 -15.18
N ILE A 15 -12.77 26.23 -16.50
CA ILE A 15 -12.39 25.09 -17.36
C ILE A 15 -10.86 24.93 -17.43
N ASN A 16 -10.12 26.03 -17.56
CA ASN A 16 -8.65 25.98 -17.54
C ASN A 16 -8.08 25.59 -16.18
N PHE A 17 -8.73 25.98 -15.08
CA PHE A 17 -8.36 25.51 -13.74
C PHE A 17 -8.61 24.00 -13.62
N ILE A 18 -9.78 23.49 -14.03
CA ILE A 18 -10.10 22.05 -14.00
C ILE A 18 -9.13 21.24 -14.89
N ILE A 19 -8.76 21.74 -16.07
CA ILE A 19 -7.76 21.09 -16.95
C ILE A 19 -6.36 21.13 -16.30
N SER A 20 -6.01 22.18 -15.56
CA SER A 20 -4.73 22.29 -14.85
C SER A 20 -4.62 21.38 -13.62
N ILE A 21 -5.73 20.98 -12.98
CA ILE A 21 -5.74 19.98 -11.89
C ILE A 21 -5.97 18.56 -12.42
N ALA A 22 -6.56 18.40 -13.61
CA ALA A 22 -6.79 17.11 -14.25
C ALA A 22 -5.59 16.59 -15.06
N THR A 23 -4.54 17.40 -15.26
CA THR A 23 -3.34 17.00 -16.01
C THR A 23 -2.09 17.36 -15.18
N PRO A 24 -1.58 16.37 -14.42
CA PRO A 24 -0.64 15.43 -15.02
C PRO A 24 -1.08 13.98 -14.73
N PHE A 25 -1.85 13.40 -15.65
CA PHE A 25 -1.98 11.94 -15.75
C PHE A 25 -1.72 11.44 -17.18
N ILE A 26 -1.16 12.30 -18.04
CA ILE A 26 -0.83 11.97 -19.43
C ILE A 26 0.61 12.42 -19.69
N SER A 27 1.57 11.58 -19.28
CA SER A 27 2.87 11.37 -19.96
C SER A 27 3.86 10.52 -19.14
N MET A 28 3.45 9.34 -18.68
CA MET A 28 4.39 8.22 -18.44
C MET A 28 3.73 6.88 -18.83
N GLU A 29 3.06 6.83 -19.97
CA GLU A 29 2.80 5.56 -20.67
C GLU A 29 4.09 5.11 -21.36
N ASN A 30 5.10 4.76 -20.57
CA ASN A 30 6.26 4.03 -21.06
C ASN A 30 6.23 2.64 -20.43
N ASN A 31 5.38 1.78 -21.01
CA ASN A 31 5.63 0.36 -21.18
C ASN A 31 5.80 -0.50 -19.91
N VAL A 32 5.38 -0.05 -18.71
CA VAL A 32 5.29 -0.92 -17.52
C VAL A 32 4.02 -1.75 -17.68
N ASP A 33 4.13 -3.08 -17.70
CA ASP A 33 2.96 -3.96 -17.61
C ASP A 33 2.11 -3.48 -16.43
N HIS A 34 0.96 -2.87 -16.73
CA HIS A 34 0.10 -2.31 -15.70
C HIS A 34 -0.19 -3.41 -14.69
N LEU A 35 0.05 -3.11 -13.40
CA LEU A 35 -0.28 -4.01 -12.32
C LEU A 35 -1.75 -4.42 -12.48
N SER A 36 -2.02 -5.71 -12.64
CA SER A 36 -3.39 -6.20 -12.71
C SER A 36 -3.98 -6.18 -11.31
N TRP A 37 -5.21 -5.67 -11.19
CA TRP A 37 -5.90 -5.59 -9.93
C TRP A 37 -7.40 -5.81 -10.09
N ARG A 38 -8.05 -6.22 -9.00
CA ARG A 38 -9.51 -6.29 -8.88
C ARG A 38 -9.95 -5.77 -7.52
N GLU A 39 -11.10 -5.11 -7.46
CA GLU A 39 -11.72 -4.79 -6.18
C GLU A 39 -12.08 -6.09 -5.44
N ILE A 40 -11.89 -6.10 -4.12
CA ILE A 40 -12.29 -7.19 -3.23
C ILE A 40 -13.15 -6.61 -2.10
N SER A 41 -13.84 -7.47 -1.35
CA SER A 41 -14.59 -6.98 -0.20
C SER A 41 -13.63 -6.54 0.91
N VAL A 42 -14.08 -5.58 1.72
CA VAL A 42 -13.35 -5.18 2.94
C VAL A 42 -13.22 -6.36 3.90
N ILE A 43 -14.21 -7.26 3.94
CA ILE A 43 -14.15 -8.50 4.73
C ILE A 43 -13.00 -9.40 4.26
N ASP A 44 -12.84 -9.64 2.95
CA ASP A 44 -11.73 -10.45 2.43
C ASP A 44 -10.37 -9.86 2.82
N TYR A 45 -10.26 -8.53 2.81
CA TYR A 45 -9.06 -7.84 3.30
C TYR A 45 -8.85 -8.06 4.80
N ILE A 46 -9.90 -7.87 5.61
CA ILE A 46 -9.86 -8.05 7.07
C ILE A 46 -9.44 -9.47 7.43
N GLU A 47 -10.07 -10.47 6.81
CA GLU A 47 -9.76 -11.89 7.02
C GLU A 47 -8.30 -12.19 6.65
N GLY A 48 -7.82 -11.65 5.53
CA GLY A 48 -6.41 -11.75 5.13
C GLY A 48 -5.46 -11.07 6.11
N ALA A 49 -5.89 -9.97 6.73
CA ALA A 49 -5.14 -9.14 7.66
C ALA A 49 -5.24 -9.61 9.13
N THR A 50 -6.04 -10.61 9.48
CA THR A 50 -6.19 -11.13 10.86
C THR A 50 -4.88 -11.56 11.52
N ARG A 51 -3.86 -11.90 10.72
CA ARG A 51 -2.53 -12.31 11.18
C ARG A 51 -1.58 -11.14 11.43
N THR A 52 -2.00 -9.92 11.09
CA THR A 52 -1.19 -8.71 11.23
C THR A 52 -0.94 -8.39 12.70
N ARG A 53 0.28 -7.93 12.99
CA ARG A 53 0.67 -7.48 14.35
C ARG A 53 0.48 -5.97 14.55
N ILE A 54 -0.14 -5.30 13.58
CA ILE A 54 -0.33 -3.85 13.54
C ILE A 54 -1.59 -3.46 14.32
N ASN A 55 -1.58 -2.29 14.96
CA ASN A 55 -2.75 -1.75 15.65
C ASN A 55 -3.65 -1.03 14.63
N TRP A 56 -4.69 -1.71 14.18
CA TRP A 56 -5.71 -1.13 13.30
C TRP A 56 -7.09 -1.53 13.77
N ILE A 57 -8.11 -0.84 13.26
CA ILE A 57 -9.44 -0.92 13.85
C ILE A 57 -10.03 -2.35 13.85
N GLY A 58 -9.70 -3.17 12.86
CA GLY A 58 -10.13 -4.56 12.79
C GLY A 58 -9.47 -5.50 13.82
N ASN A 59 -8.33 -5.12 14.39
CA ASN A 59 -7.64 -5.91 15.41
C ASN A 59 -8.17 -5.66 16.83
N PHE A 60 -9.09 -4.70 17.05
CA PHE A 60 -9.66 -4.41 18.38
C PHE A 60 -10.90 -5.24 18.75
N ASN A 61 -11.10 -6.40 18.11
CA ASN A 61 -12.27 -7.26 18.34
C ASN A 61 -13.60 -6.51 18.18
N ILE A 62 -13.63 -5.58 17.21
CA ILE A 62 -14.79 -4.77 16.86
C ILE A 62 -15.70 -5.61 15.97
N LYS A 63 -17.02 -5.47 16.13
CA LYS A 63 -17.97 -6.21 15.31
C LYS A 63 -17.76 -5.91 13.82
N PRO A 64 -17.84 -6.92 12.93
CA PRO A 64 -17.58 -6.73 11.50
C PRO A 64 -18.41 -5.60 10.85
N ASP A 65 -19.68 -5.48 11.22
CA ASP A 65 -20.59 -4.43 10.72
C ASP A 65 -20.13 -3.01 11.07
N ILE A 66 -19.53 -2.83 12.25
CA ILE A 66 -18.95 -1.55 12.67
C ILE A 66 -17.70 -1.26 11.83
N VAL A 67 -16.84 -2.25 11.61
CA VAL A 67 -15.62 -2.08 10.79
C VAL A 67 -15.99 -1.74 9.35
N GLU A 68 -16.93 -2.46 8.73
CA GLU A 68 -17.42 -2.16 7.38
C GLU A 68 -18.00 -0.74 7.28
N ASN A 69 -18.79 -0.32 8.26
CA ASN A 69 -19.32 1.04 8.31
C ASN A 69 -18.23 2.10 8.39
N ILE A 70 -17.14 1.83 9.11
CA ILE A 70 -16.01 2.75 9.17
C ILE A 70 -15.35 2.87 7.79
N PHE A 71 -15.07 1.74 7.13
CA PHE A 71 -14.53 1.73 5.76
C PHE A 71 -15.45 2.45 4.78
N TYR A 72 -16.77 2.25 4.90
CA TYR A 72 -17.77 2.92 4.08
C TYR A 72 -17.75 4.44 4.28
N ILE A 73 -17.79 4.91 5.53
CA ILE A 73 -17.77 6.35 5.88
C ILE A 73 -16.46 7.01 5.44
N THR A 74 -15.33 6.32 5.58
CA THR A 74 -14.01 6.81 5.16
C THR A 74 -13.80 6.72 3.65
N LYS A 75 -14.71 6.08 2.91
CA LYS A 75 -14.58 5.73 1.49
C LYS A 75 -13.29 4.92 1.22
N THR A 76 -12.88 4.13 2.20
CA THR A 76 -11.75 3.21 2.06
C THR A 76 -12.20 1.95 1.36
N LYS A 77 -11.41 1.50 0.39
CA LYS A 77 -11.68 0.31 -0.40
C LYS A 77 -10.58 -0.72 -0.23
N ALA A 78 -10.84 -1.93 -0.68
CA ALA A 78 -9.86 -2.99 -0.76
C ALA A 78 -9.72 -3.48 -2.21
N ARG A 79 -8.51 -3.87 -2.58
CA ARG A 79 -8.22 -4.52 -3.86
C ARG A 79 -7.20 -5.63 -3.69
N GLU A 80 -7.25 -6.60 -4.60
CA GLU A 80 -6.19 -7.57 -4.79
C GLU A 80 -5.36 -7.13 -6.01
N VAL A 81 -4.05 -7.01 -5.84
CA VAL A 81 -3.08 -6.75 -6.91
C VAL A 81 -2.27 -8.01 -7.16
N ILE A 82 -2.10 -8.40 -8.42
CA ILE A 82 -1.32 -9.58 -8.80
C ILE A 82 0.05 -9.14 -9.30
N ILE A 83 1.10 -9.72 -8.73
CA ILE A 83 2.48 -9.54 -9.17
C ILE A 83 2.98 -10.87 -9.72
N GLY A 84 3.17 -10.94 -11.03
CA GLY A 84 3.67 -12.13 -11.73
C GLY A 84 5.13 -12.04 -12.14
N SER A 85 5.80 -10.89 -11.92
CA SER A 85 7.16 -10.66 -12.39
C SER A 85 7.96 -9.71 -11.49
N CYS A 86 9.28 -9.83 -11.56
CA CYS A 86 10.17 -8.93 -10.85
C CYS A 86 10.04 -7.47 -11.26
N ARG A 87 9.70 -7.22 -12.54
CA ARG A 87 9.44 -5.87 -13.03
C ARG A 87 8.23 -5.24 -12.34
N GLN A 88 7.13 -5.99 -12.25
CA GLN A 88 5.92 -5.57 -11.53
C GLN A 88 6.19 -5.37 -10.04
N TRP A 89 6.98 -6.26 -9.42
CA TRP A 89 7.39 -6.12 -8.02
C TRP A 89 8.20 -4.83 -7.80
N GLN A 90 9.19 -4.57 -8.66
CA GLN A 90 10.03 -3.38 -8.57
C GLN A 90 9.21 -2.10 -8.73
N ALA A 91 8.31 -2.04 -9.71
CA ALA A 91 7.38 -0.92 -9.88
C ALA A 91 6.49 -0.73 -8.63
N PHE A 92 5.94 -1.82 -8.09
CA PHE A 92 5.13 -1.77 -6.87
C PHE A 92 5.89 -1.19 -5.66
N VAL A 93 7.16 -1.58 -5.48
CA VAL A 93 8.00 -1.14 -4.36
C VAL A 93 8.50 0.29 -4.54
N SER A 94 9.02 0.62 -5.72
CA SER A 94 9.63 1.93 -6.02
C SER A 94 8.67 3.09 -5.83
N ASP A 95 7.39 2.87 -6.10
CA ASP A 95 6.42 3.96 -6.20
C ASP A 95 5.99 4.50 -4.84
N SER A 96 5.98 3.67 -3.79
CA SER A 96 5.35 4.09 -2.52
C SER A 96 5.59 3.19 -1.29
N CYS A 97 6.40 2.13 -1.34
CA CYS A 97 6.41 1.15 -0.24
C CYS A 97 7.34 1.50 0.94
N PHE A 98 6.78 1.47 2.15
CA PHE A 98 7.47 1.67 3.42
C PHE A 98 7.38 0.41 4.30
N SER A 99 8.45 0.17 5.05
CA SER A 99 8.50 -0.86 6.09
C SER A 99 8.09 -0.26 7.44
N LEU A 100 7.40 -1.06 8.25
CA LEU A 100 7.24 -0.82 9.67
C LEU A 100 8.05 -1.87 10.42
N HIS A 101 9.08 -1.46 11.15
CA HIS A 101 9.86 -2.39 11.97
C HIS A 101 10.03 -1.87 13.40
N VAL A 102 10.22 -2.83 14.31
CA VAL A 102 10.39 -2.60 15.75
C VAL A 102 11.82 -2.12 16.00
N ILE A 103 11.96 -1.02 16.75
CA ILE A 103 13.27 -0.61 17.27
C ILE A 103 13.71 -1.68 18.28
N PRO A 104 14.94 -2.22 18.21
CA PRO A 104 15.39 -3.39 18.98
C PRO A 104 15.20 -3.32 20.50
N GLU A 105 15.08 -2.11 21.06
CA GLU A 105 15.02 -1.87 22.52
C GLU A 105 13.59 -1.58 23.03
N GLY A 106 12.57 -1.66 22.17
CA GLY A 106 11.17 -1.42 22.52
C GLY A 106 10.35 -2.69 22.81
N ASN A 107 9.40 -2.60 23.74
CA ASN A 107 8.26 -3.52 23.78
C ASN A 107 7.29 -3.14 22.64
N TRP A 108 6.70 -4.13 21.96
CA TRP A 108 5.71 -3.89 20.91
C TRP A 108 4.51 -3.03 21.35
N LYS A 109 4.23 -2.97 22.66
CA LYS A 109 3.20 -2.10 23.25
C LYS A 109 3.59 -0.62 23.36
N ASN A 110 4.86 -0.28 23.14
CA ASN A 110 5.40 1.08 23.29
C ASN A 110 5.70 1.75 21.92
N LEU A 111 5.17 1.19 20.82
CA LEU A 111 5.69 1.41 19.45
C LEU A 111 5.22 2.69 18.77
N ASP A 112 6.11 3.68 18.73
CA ASP A 112 6.41 4.37 17.48
C ASP A 112 7.39 3.47 16.69
N GLY A 113 6.87 2.63 15.78
CA GLY A 113 7.72 1.84 14.89
C GLY A 113 8.54 2.76 13.97
N LYS A 114 9.79 2.41 13.67
CA LYS A 114 10.58 3.20 12.71
C LYS A 114 10.05 2.89 11.31
N LYS A 115 9.52 3.94 10.66
CA LYS A 115 9.05 3.89 9.28
C LYS A 115 10.19 4.33 8.38
N GLU A 116 10.56 3.50 7.42
CA GLU A 116 11.56 3.85 6.40
C GLU A 116 11.21 3.21 5.05
N PRO A 117 11.64 3.79 3.93
CA PRO A 117 11.44 3.21 2.61
C PRO A 117 11.86 1.74 2.60
N LEU A 118 11.05 0.88 1.99
CA LEU A 118 11.29 -0.57 2.02
C LEU A 118 12.69 -0.93 1.51
N THR A 119 13.16 -0.23 0.48
CA THR A 119 14.51 -0.39 -0.08
C THR A 119 15.61 -0.11 0.95
N ASP A 120 15.45 0.92 1.77
CA ASP A 120 16.43 1.32 2.77
C ASP A 120 16.47 0.34 3.93
N TRP A 121 15.30 -0.14 4.36
CA TRP A 121 15.19 -1.20 5.34
C TRP A 121 15.81 -2.50 4.86
N ILE A 122 15.55 -2.90 3.62
CA ILE A 122 16.16 -4.10 3.02
C ILE A 122 17.69 -3.98 3.05
N ASN A 123 18.22 -2.81 2.67
CA ASN A 123 19.66 -2.56 2.71
C ASN A 123 20.24 -2.59 4.13
N SER A 124 19.49 -2.13 5.14
CA SER A 124 19.92 -2.19 6.54
C SER A 124 19.93 -3.63 7.07
N GLN A 125 18.94 -4.45 6.70
CA GLN A 125 18.87 -5.87 7.08
C GLN A 125 19.85 -6.78 6.33
N CYS A 126 20.20 -6.46 5.08
CA CYS A 126 21.25 -7.17 4.34
C CYS A 126 22.61 -7.15 5.05
N ARG A 127 22.84 -6.19 5.96
CA ARG A 127 24.04 -6.12 6.80
C ARG A 127 23.99 -7.09 8.00
N SER A 128 22.81 -7.57 8.36
CA SER A 128 22.66 -8.65 9.33
C SER A 128 23.11 -9.96 8.65
N GLN A 129 24.18 -10.56 9.18
CA GLN A 129 24.95 -11.63 8.52
C GLN A 129 24.25 -13.00 8.53
N ASP A 130 22.94 -13.10 8.72
CA ASP A 130 22.23 -14.38 8.70
C ASP A 130 21.57 -14.63 7.33
N PRO A 131 22.22 -15.39 6.43
CA PRO A 131 21.70 -15.71 5.11
C PRO A 131 20.48 -16.65 5.15
N THR A 132 20.04 -17.13 6.31
CA THR A 132 18.92 -18.07 6.47
C THR A 132 17.60 -17.41 6.86
N LEU A 133 17.63 -16.16 7.37
CA LEU A 133 16.43 -15.43 7.78
C LEU A 133 15.46 -15.17 6.62
N PHE A 134 15.97 -15.07 5.39
CA PHE A 134 15.19 -14.61 4.25
C PHE A 134 15.45 -15.38 2.95
N LYS A 135 15.66 -16.70 3.03
CA LYS A 135 15.76 -17.52 1.82
C LYS A 135 14.40 -17.67 1.15
N PHE A 136 14.40 -17.44 -0.16
CA PHE A 136 13.35 -17.87 -1.06
C PHE A 136 13.43 -19.40 -1.21
N ASP A 137 12.96 -20.13 -0.19
CA ASP A 137 12.64 -21.54 -0.34
C ASP A 137 11.15 -21.64 -0.68
N GLY A 138 10.78 -22.42 -1.71
CA GLY A 138 9.39 -22.49 -2.18
C GLY A 138 8.39 -22.97 -1.10
N LYS A 139 8.88 -23.43 0.06
CA LYS A 139 8.07 -23.88 1.21
C LYS A 139 7.64 -22.71 2.12
N ARG A 140 8.48 -21.69 2.35
CA ARG A 140 8.09 -20.50 3.14
C ARG A 140 7.14 -19.55 2.41
N PHE A 141 6.92 -19.78 1.12
CA PHE A 141 6.00 -19.04 0.26
C PHE A 141 4.67 -19.76 0.01
N GLU A 142 4.31 -20.76 0.82
CA GLU A 142 2.97 -21.40 0.73
C GLU A 142 1.83 -20.37 0.83
N ASP A 143 2.05 -19.27 1.56
CA ASP A 143 1.19 -18.09 1.54
C ASP A 143 1.81 -16.97 0.70
N ASN A 144 1.50 -16.97 -0.60
CA ASN A 144 1.91 -15.96 -1.57
C ASN A 144 1.12 -14.64 -1.43
N LYS A 145 0.96 -14.15 -0.19
CA LYS A 145 0.20 -12.94 0.13
C LYS A 145 1.04 -11.91 0.88
N ILE A 146 0.91 -10.66 0.47
CA ILE A 146 1.39 -9.48 1.22
C ILE A 146 0.17 -8.61 1.50
N ILE A 147 0.07 -8.09 2.72
CA ILE A 147 -1.03 -7.20 3.09
C ILE A 147 -0.45 -5.80 3.19
N THR A 148 -1.08 -4.84 2.52
CA THR A 148 -0.65 -3.45 2.52
C THR A 148 -1.81 -2.50 2.82
N THR A 149 -1.45 -1.28 3.16
CA THR A 149 -2.38 -0.16 3.18
C THR A 149 -1.79 1.05 2.46
N PHE A 150 -2.59 1.74 1.65
CA PHE A 150 -2.14 2.80 0.76
C PHE A 150 -2.94 4.10 0.95
N ASP A 151 -2.27 5.12 1.47
CA ASP A 151 -2.80 6.47 1.55
C ASP A 151 -2.65 7.15 0.18
N ILE A 152 -3.78 7.39 -0.49
CA ILE A 152 -3.80 7.95 -1.84
C ILE A 152 -3.41 9.43 -1.88
N ILE A 153 -3.58 10.16 -0.77
CA ILE A 153 -3.26 11.59 -0.68
C ILE A 153 -1.77 11.75 -0.48
N LYS A 154 -1.19 10.99 0.46
CA LYS A 154 0.26 11.00 0.72
C LYS A 154 1.05 10.25 -0.35
N LYS A 155 0.40 9.39 -1.13
CA LYS A 155 1.02 8.43 -2.05
C LYS A 155 2.01 7.51 -1.33
N LYS A 156 1.64 7.07 -0.12
CA LYS A 156 2.48 6.20 0.72
C LYS A 156 1.78 4.90 1.00
N ARG A 157 2.49 3.79 0.84
CA ARG A 157 2.03 2.44 1.08
C ARG A 157 2.81 1.84 2.24
N LEU A 158 2.11 1.30 3.23
CA LEU A 158 2.70 0.55 4.32
C LEU A 158 2.48 -0.94 4.12
N ILE A 159 3.54 -1.74 4.32
CA ILE A 159 3.41 -3.20 4.42
C ILE A 159 2.97 -3.55 5.83
N VAL A 160 1.76 -4.09 5.97
CA VAL A 160 1.17 -4.42 7.27
C VAL A 160 1.34 -5.89 7.66
N ASP A 161 1.48 -6.77 6.68
CA ASP A 161 1.95 -8.15 6.85
C ASP A 161 2.75 -8.60 5.62
N GLY A 162 3.70 -9.51 5.85
CA GLY A 162 4.54 -10.08 4.81
C GLY A 162 5.84 -9.32 4.56
N LEU A 163 6.35 -8.55 5.53
CA LEU A 163 7.59 -7.78 5.38
C LEU A 163 8.81 -8.68 5.04
N HIS A 164 8.93 -9.86 5.67
CA HIS A 164 9.99 -10.82 5.35
C HIS A 164 9.83 -11.42 3.94
N ARG A 165 8.59 -11.63 3.49
CA ARG A 165 8.29 -12.09 2.12
C ARG A 165 8.67 -11.00 1.12
N ALA A 166 8.33 -9.75 1.40
CA ALA A 166 8.70 -8.59 0.60
C ALA A 166 10.23 -8.47 0.45
N TYR A 167 10.98 -8.66 1.53
CA TYR A 167 12.44 -8.71 1.49
C TYR A 167 12.95 -9.84 0.57
N ALA A 168 12.46 -11.07 0.79
CA ALA A 168 12.92 -12.23 0.02
C ALA A 168 12.61 -12.10 -1.47
N LEU A 169 11.45 -11.53 -1.82
CA LEU A 169 11.09 -11.19 -3.20
C LEU A 169 12.01 -10.14 -3.79
N GLN A 170 12.28 -9.06 -3.06
CA GLN A 170 13.19 -8.02 -3.55
C GLN A 170 14.58 -8.58 -3.82
N LYS A 171 15.09 -9.40 -2.90
CA LYS A 171 16.41 -10.04 -3.06
C LYS A 171 16.42 -10.96 -4.27
N ALA A 172 15.42 -11.84 -4.41
CA ALA A 172 15.29 -12.72 -5.57
C ALA A 172 15.28 -11.90 -6.88
N CYS A 173 14.55 -10.79 -6.92
CA CYS A 173 14.50 -9.94 -8.10
C CYS A 173 15.80 -9.20 -8.41
N ASN A 174 16.54 -8.77 -7.39
CA ASN A 174 17.86 -8.18 -7.56
C ASN A 174 18.87 -9.22 -8.07
N ASP A 175 18.74 -10.47 -7.63
CA ASP A 175 19.59 -11.60 -8.04
C ASP A 175 19.19 -12.16 -9.43
N GLY A 176 18.18 -11.60 -10.10
CA GLY A 176 17.68 -12.06 -11.40
C GLY A 176 16.93 -13.39 -11.34
N ILE A 177 16.51 -13.83 -10.15
CA ILE A 177 15.77 -15.06 -9.93
C ILE A 177 14.29 -14.83 -10.26
N LYS A 178 13.68 -15.76 -11.00
CA LYS A 178 12.24 -15.72 -11.28
C LYS A 178 11.44 -15.90 -9.99
N ILE A 179 10.53 -14.97 -9.73
CA ILE A 179 9.58 -15.05 -8.61
C ILE A 179 8.29 -15.78 -9.01
N PRO A 180 7.58 -16.40 -8.05
CA PRO A 180 6.23 -16.90 -8.26
C PRO A 180 5.25 -15.74 -8.38
N GLU A 181 4.04 -16.05 -8.83
CA GLU A 181 2.93 -15.12 -8.72
C GLU A 181 2.59 -14.89 -7.24
N LEU A 182 2.45 -13.62 -6.85
CA LEU A 182 1.99 -13.23 -5.52
C LEU A 182 0.78 -12.30 -5.59
N LYS A 183 0.01 -12.33 -4.52
CA LYS A 183 -1.17 -11.50 -4.29
C LYS A 183 -0.86 -10.44 -3.26
N ILE A 184 -1.28 -9.22 -3.52
CA ILE A 184 -1.20 -8.12 -2.56
C ILE A 184 -2.62 -7.71 -2.23
N LEU A 185 -3.03 -7.90 -0.98
CA LEU A 185 -4.30 -7.36 -0.49
C LEU A 185 -4.03 -5.94 0.00
N ASP A 186 -4.52 -4.96 -0.75
CA ASP A 186 -4.23 -3.54 -0.53
C ASP A 186 -5.50 -2.82 -0.09
N CYS A 187 -5.47 -2.25 1.11
CA CYS A 187 -6.50 -1.36 1.62
C CYS A 187 -6.13 0.09 1.32
N TYR A 188 -6.94 0.80 0.54
CA TYR A 188 -6.57 2.12 0.02
C TYR A 188 -7.69 3.16 0.14
N GLY A 189 -7.32 4.41 0.37
CA GLY A 189 -8.25 5.50 0.59
C GLY A 189 -7.55 6.81 0.97
N SER A 190 -8.32 7.89 1.08
CA SER A 190 -7.81 9.20 1.51
C SER A 190 -7.86 9.44 3.01
N LYS A 191 -8.48 8.52 3.75
CA LYS A 191 -8.65 8.57 5.21
C LYS A 191 -8.16 7.27 5.87
N ILE A 192 -7.08 6.70 5.33
CA ILE A 192 -6.53 5.43 5.82
C ILE A 192 -6.09 5.53 7.27
N GLU A 193 -5.67 6.70 7.69
CA GLU A 193 -5.31 7.00 9.05
C GLU A 193 -6.45 6.82 10.07
N VAL A 194 -7.72 6.82 9.64
CA VAL A 194 -8.83 6.48 10.53
C VAL A 194 -8.84 4.98 10.86
N ILE A 195 -8.36 4.16 9.93
CA ILE A 195 -8.32 2.70 10.05
C ILE A 195 -7.00 2.26 10.69
N PHE A 196 -5.90 2.96 10.37
CA PHE A 196 -4.53 2.74 10.84
C PHE A 196 -3.98 4.00 11.54
N PRO A 197 -4.52 4.38 12.71
CA PRO A 197 -4.24 5.66 13.36
C PRO A 197 -2.81 5.83 13.84
N CYS A 198 -2.18 4.75 14.31
CA CYS A 198 -0.80 4.79 14.80
C CYS A 198 0.23 4.73 13.66
N ASP A 199 -0.15 4.15 12.52
CA ASP A 199 0.82 3.76 11.50
C ASP A 199 0.93 4.75 10.35
N ILE A 200 -0.13 5.46 9.99
CA ILE A 200 -0.11 6.36 8.82
C ILE A 200 0.19 7.82 9.18
N HIS A 201 -0.09 8.27 10.40
CA HIS A 201 0.11 9.69 10.77
C HIS A 201 1.56 10.17 10.64
N GLN A 202 2.52 9.28 10.91
CA GLN A 202 3.95 9.60 10.88
C GLN A 202 4.64 9.23 9.56
N LEU A 203 3.89 8.77 8.54
CA LEU A 203 4.44 8.44 7.22
C LEU A 203 4.75 9.68 6.40
#